data_AF-A0A355GLB0-F1
#
_entry.id   AF-A0A355GLB0-F1
#
_cell.length_a   1.000
_cell.length_b   1.000
_cell.length_c   1.000
_cell.angle_alpha   90.00
_cell.angle_beta   90.00
_cell.angle_gamma   90.00
#
_symmetry.space_group_name_H-M   'P 1'
#
loop_
_entity.id
_entity.type
_entity.pdbx_description
1 polymer ?
#
loop_
_entity_poly.entity_id
_entity_poly.type
_entity_poly.pdbx_seq_one_letter_code
_entity_poly.pdbx_strand_id
1 'polypeptide(L)'
;MNPLIAYLHWDINRVLFEIGPVKIRYYGLFFTAGFICGYLLLRWMFRTEKRNVDDVESLLIYMVLGTIIGARLGHCLFYHPLDYLSDPIKILQIW
;
A
#
# COMPACT_ATOMS: atom_id res chain seq x y z
N MET A 1 2.28 -0.83 45.36
CA MET A 1 2.82 -1.20 44.04
C MET A 1 2.30 -0.19 43.03
N ASN A 2 3.19 0.48 42.29
CA ASN A 2 2.80 1.57 41.38
C ASN A 2 1.98 1.00 40.20
N PRO A 3 0.73 1.44 39.97
CA PRO A 3 -0.15 0.89 38.93
C PRO A 3 0.29 1.20 37.50
N LEU A 4 1.34 2.02 37.32
CA LEU A 4 1.85 2.48 36.03
C LEU A 4 2.41 1.38 35.11
N ILE A 5 2.63 0.17 35.62
CA ILE A 5 3.15 -0.98 34.83
C ILE A 5 2.04 -2.03 34.56
N ALA A 6 0.84 -1.84 35.11
CA ALA A 6 -0.24 -2.84 34.98
C ALA A 6 -0.77 -2.96 33.53
N TYR A 7 -0.70 -1.89 32.74
CA TYR A 7 -1.09 -1.90 31.33
C TYR A 7 -0.36 -0.81 30.54
N LEU A 8 -0.16 -1.07 29.24
CA LEU A 8 0.43 -0.13 28.29
C LEU A 8 -0.67 0.65 27.58
N HIS A 9 -0.70 1.97 27.74
CA HIS A 9 -1.64 2.84 27.02
C HIS A 9 -1.11 3.11 25.60
N TRP A 10 -1.74 2.51 24.59
CA TRP A 10 -1.37 2.68 23.18
C TRP A 10 -2.26 3.73 22.51
N ASP A 11 -1.77 4.97 22.43
CA ASP A 11 -2.49 6.11 21.83
C ASP A 11 -1.61 6.85 20.81
N ILE A 12 -1.09 6.10 19.83
CA ILE A 12 -0.31 6.67 18.74
C ILE A 12 -1.24 7.24 17.68
N ASN A 13 -1.03 8.51 17.32
CA ASN A 13 -1.74 9.14 16.22
C ASN A 13 -1.45 8.38 14.91
N ARG A 14 -2.51 7.99 14.19
CA ARG A 14 -2.40 7.24 12.94
C ARG A 14 -1.93 8.10 11.77
N VAL A 15 -2.02 9.42 11.90
CA VAL A 15 -1.66 10.39 10.88
C VAL A 15 -0.25 10.89 11.16
N LEU A 16 0.61 10.75 10.15
CA LEU A 16 1.99 11.20 10.20
C LEU A 16 2.08 12.71 9.95
N PHE A 17 1.41 13.19 8.91
CA PHE A 17 1.28 14.62 8.63
C PHE A 17 0.02 14.90 7.80
N GLU A 18 -0.47 16.14 7.89
CA GLU A 18 -1.67 16.61 7.20
C GLU A 18 -1.29 17.79 6.31
N ILE A 19 -1.65 17.72 5.03
CA ILE A 19 -1.54 18.84 4.08
C ILE A 19 -2.96 19.15 3.60
N GLY A 20 -3.60 20.13 4.25
CA GLY A 20 -4.99 20.48 3.99
C GLY A 20 -5.92 19.27 4.18
N PRO A 21 -6.73 18.88 3.17
CA PRO A 21 -7.65 17.73 3.28
C PRO A 21 -6.94 16.36 3.19
N VAL A 22 -5.66 16.33 2.80
CA VAL A 22 -4.93 15.07 2.58
C VAL A 22 -4.19 14.67 3.85
N LYS A 23 -4.60 13.53 4.42
CA LYS A 23 -3.99 12.95 5.62
C LYS A 23 -3.06 11.80 5.23
N ILE A 24 -1.77 11.96 5.46
CA ILE A 24 -0.79 10.90 5.21
C ILE A 24 -0.67 10.05 6.47
N ARG A 25 -0.94 8.75 6.34
CA ARG A 25 -0.98 7.80 7.45
C ARG A 25 0.27 6.93 7.45
N TYR A 26 0.69 6.47 8.64
CA TYR A 26 1.86 5.60 8.80
C TYR A 26 1.80 4.34 7.94
N TYR A 27 0.63 3.71 7.81
CA TYR A 27 0.51 2.48 7.01
C TYR A 27 0.88 2.72 5.54
N GLY A 28 0.49 3.88 4.98
CA GLY A 28 0.79 4.22 3.59
C GLY A 28 2.29 4.44 3.39
N LEU A 29 2.95 5.03 4.38
CA LEU A 29 4.41 5.19 4.36
C LEU A 29 5.12 3.84 4.33
N PHE A 30 4.78 2.92 5.25
CA PHE A 30 5.41 1.60 5.29
C PHE A 30 5.10 0.76 4.06
N PHE A 31 3.89 0.91 3.51
CA PHE A 31 3.51 0.26 2.27
C PHE A 31 4.38 0.72 1.09
N THR A 32 4.54 2.03 0.91
CA THR A 32 5.43 2.61 -0.11
C THR A 32 6.89 2.23 0.14
N ALA A 33 7.34 2.20 1.40
CA ALA A 33 8.69 1.78 1.75
C ALA A 33 8.98 0.34 1.31
N GLY A 34 8.00 -0.56 1.39
CA GLY A 34 8.13 -1.93 0.88
C GLY A 34 8.46 -1.98 -0.62
N PHE A 35 7.76 -1.19 -1.44
CA PHE A 35 8.05 -1.08 -2.87
C PHE A 35 9.43 -0.50 -3.15
N ILE A 36 9.83 0.55 -2.41
CA ILE A 36 11.16 1.17 -2.57
C ILE A 36 12.25 0.16 -2.22
N CYS A 37 12.15 -0.54 -1.09
CA CYS A 37 13.13 -1.54 -0.68
C CYS A 37 13.21 -2.69 -1.70
N GLY A 38 12.07 -3.19 -2.19
CA GLY A 38 12.03 -4.23 -3.22
C GLY A 38 12.66 -3.79 -4.54
N TYR A 39 12.37 -2.56 -4.99
CA TYR A 39 12.99 -1.97 -6.18
C TYR A 39 14.50 -1.85 -6.03
N LEU A 40 14.99 -1.30 -4.92
CA LEU A 40 16.42 -1.12 -4.67
C LEU A 40 17.15 -2.48 -4.65
N LEU A 41 16.55 -3.50 -4.04
CA LEU A 41 17.11 -4.85 -4.00
C LEU A 41 17.19 -5.46 -5.40
N LEU A 42 16.09 -5.46 -6.16
CA LEU A 42 16.06 -6.02 -7.52
C LEU A 42 17.00 -5.27 -8.46
N ARG A 43 17.03 -3.94 -8.36
CA ARG A 43 17.96 -3.10 -9.12
C ARG A 43 19.41 -3.44 -8.80
N TRP A 44 19.74 -3.66 -7.53
CA TRP A 44 21.07 -4.06 -7.12
C TRP A 44 21.46 -5.44 -7.68
N MET A 45 20.55 -6.42 -7.64
CA MET A 45 20.75 -7.75 -8.23
C MET A 45 21.00 -7.68 -9.73
N PHE A 46 20.13 -6.97 -10.48
CA PHE A 46 20.24 -6.85 -11.93
C PHE A 46 21.53 -6.15 -12.36
N ARG A 47 21.96 -5.10 -11.63
CA ARG A 47 23.26 -4.46 -11.87
C ARG A 47 24.43 -5.40 -11.63
N THR A 48 24.35 -6.23 -10.60
CA THR A 48 25.41 -7.21 -10.28
C THR A 48 25.50 -8.30 -11.35
N GLU A 49 24.36 -8.75 -11.87
CA GLU A 49 24.28 -9.75 -12.94
C GLU A 49 24.48 -9.17 -14.36
N LYS A 50 24.73 -7.86 -14.49
CA LYS A 50 24.85 -7.14 -15.78
C LYS A 50 23.62 -7.31 -16.68
N ARG A 51 22.43 -7.37 -16.08
CA ARG A 51 21.14 -7.40 -16.77
C ARG A 51 20.59 -5.99 -16.97
N ASN A 52 19.58 -5.86 -17.83
CA ASN A 52 18.94 -4.57 -18.07
C ASN A 52 18.08 -4.16 -16.86
N VAL A 53 18.38 -3.00 -16.27
CA VAL A 53 17.66 -2.45 -15.12
C VAL A 53 16.27 -1.92 -15.51
N ASP A 54 16.05 -1.60 -16.79
CA ASP A 54 14.78 -1.09 -17.30
C ASP A 54 13.62 -2.10 -17.10
N ASP A 55 13.95 -3.40 -17.08
CA ASP A 55 13.00 -4.47 -16.79
C ASP A 55 12.46 -4.37 -15.36
N VAL A 56 13.32 -3.99 -14.40
CA VAL A 56 12.95 -3.81 -12.99
C VAL A 56 12.04 -2.59 -12.83
N GLU A 57 12.31 -1.51 -13.57
CA GLU A 57 11.48 -0.30 -13.56
C GLU A 57 10.09 -0.57 -14.16
N SER A 58 10.05 -1.27 -15.29
CA SER A 58 8.81 -1.72 -15.91
C SER A 58 8.01 -2.61 -14.96
N LEU A 59 8.67 -3.59 -14.33
CA LEU A 59 8.05 -4.48 -13.36
C LEU A 59 7.48 -3.73 -12.15
N LEU A 60 8.20 -2.74 -11.62
CA LEU A 60 7.73 -1.92 -10.51
C LEU A 60 6.42 -1.21 -10.87
N ILE A 61 6.32 -0.63 -12.06
CA ILE A 61 5.10 0.05 -12.52
C ILE A 61 3.94 -0.93 -12.60
N TYR A 62 4.13 -2.09 -13.23
CA TYR A 62 3.09 -3.13 -13.32
C TYR A 62 2.66 -3.62 -11.93
N MET A 63 3.61 -3.78 -11.01
CA MET A 63 3.32 -4.24 -9.65
C MET A 63 2.51 -3.20 -8.86
N VAL A 64 2.86 -1.92 -8.93
CA VAL A 64 2.12 -0.84 -8.25
C VAL A 64 0.70 -0.74 -8.80
N LEU A 65 0.55 -0.71 -10.13
CA LEU A 65 -0.76 -0.67 -10.78
C LEU A 65 -1.61 -1.90 -10.44
N GLY A 66 -1.01 -3.09 -10.55
CA GLY A 66 -1.67 -4.36 -10.22
C GLY A 66 -2.09 -4.41 -8.75
N THR A 67 -1.30 -3.83 -7.84
CA THR A 67 -1.64 -3.77 -6.42
C THR A 67 -2.83 -2.85 -6.16
N ILE A 68 -2.87 -1.66 -6.77
CA ILE A 68 -3.99 -0.71 -6.61
C ILE A 68 -5.28 -1.31 -7.18
N ILE A 69 -5.22 -1.83 -8.41
CA ILE A 69 -6.36 -2.45 -9.09
C ILE A 69 -6.82 -3.70 -8.33
N GLY A 70 -5.87 -4.57 -7.96
CA GLY A 70 -6.14 -5.81 -7.24
C GLY A 70 -6.73 -5.57 -5.86
N ALA A 71 -6.25 -4.57 -5.11
CA ALA A 71 -6.83 -4.20 -3.82
C ALA A 71 -8.29 -3.75 -3.97
N ARG A 72 -8.62 -3.00 -5.02
CA ARG A 72 -10.00 -2.59 -5.29
C ARG A 72 -10.87 -3.74 -5.75
N LEU A 73 -10.44 -4.53 -6.71
CA LEU A 73 -11.18 -5.71 -7.15
C LEU A 73 -11.39 -6.69 -5.99
N GLY A 74 -10.36 -6.93 -5.18
CA GLY A 74 -10.47 -7.76 -3.97
C GLY A 74 -11.49 -7.21 -2.98
N HIS A 75 -11.47 -5.91 -2.71
CA HIS A 75 -12.47 -5.30 -1.83
C HIS A 75 -13.89 -5.50 -2.38
N CYS A 76 -14.10 -5.26 -3.67
CA CYS A 76 -15.41 -5.39 -4.32
C CYS A 76 -15.92 -6.84 -4.29
N LEU A 77 -15.06 -7.80 -4.65
CA LEU A 77 -15.43 -9.21 -4.78
C LEU A 77 -15.61 -9.91 -3.43
N PHE A 78 -14.79 -9.59 -2.43
CA PHE A 78 -14.82 -10.31 -1.15
C PHE A 78 -15.76 -9.69 -0.11
N TYR A 79 -15.99 -8.37 -0.13
CA TYR A 79 -16.82 -7.71 0.89
C TYR A 79 -18.24 -7.40 0.41
N HIS A 80 -18.44 -7.02 -0.86
CA HIS A 80 -19.74 -6.57 -1.38
C HIS A 80 -20.09 -7.15 -2.78
N PRO A 81 -19.95 -8.46 -3.03
CA PRO A 81 -20.07 -9.03 -4.38
C PRO A 81 -21.42 -8.75 -5.07
N LEU A 82 -22.52 -8.74 -4.32
CA LEU A 82 -23.88 -8.53 -4.86
C LEU A 82 -24.14 -7.07 -5.26
N ASP A 83 -23.55 -6.11 -4.55
CA ASP A 83 -23.72 -4.68 -4.83
C ASP A 83 -23.01 -4.27 -6.13
N TYR A 84 -21.88 -4.93 -6.44
CA TYR A 84 -21.07 -4.66 -7.64
C TYR A 84 -21.57 -5.39 -8.89
N LEU A 85 -22.21 -6.55 -8.75
CA LEU A 85 -22.91 -7.21 -9.88
C LEU A 85 -24.12 -6.40 -10.34
N SER A 86 -24.71 -5.63 -9.44
CA SER A 86 -25.88 -4.78 -9.71
C SER A 86 -25.52 -3.44 -10.34
N ASP A 87 -24.35 -2.89 -10.01
CA ASP A 87 -23.83 -1.64 -10.58
C ASP A 87 -22.29 -1.65 -10.69
N PRO A 88 -21.73 -2.07 -11.84
CA PRO A 88 -20.29 -2.21 -12.02
C PRO A 88 -19.54 -0.87 -12.04
N ILE A 89 -20.23 0.27 -12.18
CA ILE A 89 -19.58 1.60 -12.16
C ILE A 89 -19.08 1.96 -10.75
N LYS A 90 -19.66 1.35 -9.71
CA LYS A 90 -19.21 1.55 -8.32
C LYS A 90 -17.75 1.17 -8.10
N ILE A 91 -17.16 0.31 -8.94
CA ILE A 91 -15.77 -0.14 -8.82
C ILE A 91 -14.79 1.05 -8.93
N LEU A 92 -15.18 2.10 -9.66
CA LEU A 92 -14.38 3.31 -9.85
C LEU A 92 -14.56 4.35 -8.74
N GLN A 93 -15.48 4.14 -7.80
CA GLN A 93 -15.72 5.05 -6.69
C GLN A 93 -14.73 4.76 -5.56
N ILE A 94 -13.66 5.55 -5.52
CA ILE A 94 -12.50 5.34 -4.64
C ILE A 94 -12.63 6.10 -3.31
N TRP A 95 -13.68 6.91 -3.15
CA TRP A 95 -13.86 7.88 -2.07
C TRP A 95 -14.46 7.30 -0.80
#